data_AF-A0A510JMD5-F1
#
_entry.id   AF-A0A510JMD5-F1
#
_cell.length_a   1.000
_cell.length_b   1.000
_cell.length_c   1.000
_cell.angle_alpha   90.00
_cell.angle_beta   90.00
_cell.angle_gamma   90.00
#
_symmetry.space_group_name_H-M   'P 1'
#
loop_
_entity.id
_entity.type
_entity.pdbx_description
1 polymer ?
#
loop_
_entity_poly.entity_id
_entity_poly.type
_entity_poly.pdbx_seq_one_letter_code
_entity_poly.pdbx_strand_id
1 'polypeptide(L)'
;MNIINLTPHAINIISGDTTTTIDPSGTVARVATQVVATDNPMLYTQQYGDVQDLPAPQDDTIYIVSALVLARVPDRTDVYAPLTAQAVRNDAGQIIGVPGLVR
;
A
#
# COMPACT_ATOMS: atom_id res chain seq x y z
N MET A 1 -18.42 7.42 -1.79
CA MET A 1 -17.15 6.70 -1.98
C MET A 1 -16.70 6.04 -0.69
N ASN A 2 -16.64 4.72 -0.71
CA ASN A 2 -16.08 3.84 0.31
C ASN A 2 -14.58 3.66 0.06
N ILE A 3 -13.78 3.70 1.12
CA ILE A 3 -12.32 3.54 1.03
C ILE A 3 -11.90 2.42 1.96
N ILE A 4 -11.31 1.37 1.39
CA ILE A 4 -10.88 0.19 2.14
C ILE A 4 -9.36 0.13 2.16
N ASN A 5 -8.77 0.31 3.33
CA ASN A 5 -7.33 0.15 3.51
C ASN A 5 -6.97 -1.33 3.67
N LEU A 6 -6.35 -1.89 2.63
CA LEU A 6 -5.83 -3.25 2.58
C LEU A 6 -4.33 -3.32 2.91
N THR A 7 -3.81 -2.33 3.65
CA THR A 7 -2.44 -2.34 4.17
C THR A 7 -2.44 -2.66 5.68
N PRO A 8 -1.29 -3.08 6.26
CA PRO A 8 -1.23 -3.48 7.68
C PRO A 8 -1.39 -2.34 8.69
N HIS A 9 -1.23 -1.09 8.25
CA HIS A 9 -1.15 0.08 9.13
C HIS A 9 -2.07 1.19 8.64
N ALA A 10 -2.45 2.07 9.57
CA ALA A 10 -3.24 3.24 9.22
C ALA A 10 -2.48 4.14 8.24
N ILE A 11 -3.20 4.70 7.27
CA ILE A 11 -2.66 5.67 6.32
C ILE A 11 -3.16 7.05 6.68
N ASN A 12 -2.24 7.95 6.98
CA ASN A 12 -2.54 9.36 7.19
C ASN A 12 -2.40 10.12 5.87
N ILE A 13 -3.50 10.68 5.37
CA ILE A 13 -3.50 11.62 4.26
C ILE A 13 -3.49 13.03 4.85
N ILE A 14 -2.42 13.78 4.58
CA ILE A 14 -2.17 15.11 5.14
C ILE A 14 -2.32 16.15 4.03
N SER A 15 -3.32 17.01 4.14
CA SER A 15 -3.59 18.11 3.20
C SER A 15 -3.64 19.43 3.95
N GLY A 16 -2.54 20.18 3.90
CA GLY A 16 -2.35 21.36 4.75
C GLY A 16 -2.39 20.95 6.23
N ASP A 17 -3.23 21.63 7.01
CA ASP A 17 -3.39 21.36 8.45
C ASP A 17 -4.38 20.22 8.74
N THR A 18 -5.00 19.63 7.71
CA THR A 18 -5.97 18.55 7.88
C THR A 18 -5.29 17.19 7.71
N THR A 19 -5.49 16.30 8.68
CA THR A 19 -5.10 14.89 8.58
C THR A 19 -6.35 14.01 8.53
N THR A 20 -6.46 13.20 7.48
CA THR A 20 -7.46 12.14 7.35
C THR A 20 -6.77 10.80 7.56
N THR A 21 -7.13 10.09 8.62
CA THR A 21 -6.60 8.75 8.92
C THR A 21 -7.55 7.69 8.38
N ILE A 22 -6.99 6.73 7.64
CA ILE A 22 -7.74 5.58 7.11
C ILE A 22 -7.20 4.32 7.79
N ASP A 23 -7.99 3.80 8.73
CA ASP A 23 -7.65 2.62 9.52
C ASP A 23 -7.61 1.35 8.66
N PRO A 24 -6.73 0.38 8.98
CA PRO A 24 -6.66 -0.87 8.26
C PRO A 24 -7.98 -1.64 8.39
N SER A 25 -8.43 -2.23 7.28
CA SER A 25 -9.66 -3.04 7.24
C SER A 25 -9.57 -4.37 7.97
N GLY A 26 -8.37 -4.78 8.37
CA GLY A 26 -8.06 -6.12 8.91
C GLY A 26 -7.73 -7.15 7.83
N THR A 27 -8.01 -6.88 6.55
CA THR A 27 -7.54 -7.68 5.41
C THR A 27 -6.32 -7.01 4.78
N VAL A 28 -5.30 -7.77 4.39
CA VAL A 28 -4.06 -7.23 3.80
C VAL A 28 -3.80 -7.85 2.44
N ALA A 29 -4.04 -7.07 1.39
CA ALA A 29 -3.70 -7.45 0.02
C ALA A 29 -2.17 -7.46 -0.15
N ARG A 30 -1.65 -8.51 -0.77
CA ARG A 30 -0.20 -8.71 -0.94
C ARG A 30 0.13 -9.42 -2.23
N VAL A 31 1.36 -9.23 -2.70
CA VAL A 31 1.93 -10.08 -3.74
C VAL A 31 2.50 -11.32 -3.06
N ALA A 32 2.09 -12.51 -3.47
CA ALA A 32 2.66 -13.77 -2.99
C ALA A 32 4.18 -13.70 -3.12
N THR A 33 4.89 -14.02 -2.05
CA THR A 33 6.35 -13.83 -1.99
C THR A 33 6.99 -15.09 -1.43
N GLN A 34 7.91 -15.66 -2.18
CA GLN A 34 8.80 -16.72 -1.71
C GLN A 34 10.19 -16.13 -1.47
N VAL A 35 10.73 -16.40 -0.28
CA VAL A 35 12.08 -15.97 0.11
C VAL A 35 13.02 -17.16 -0.02
N VAL A 36 14.12 -16.98 -0.75
CA VAL A 36 15.13 -18.02 -0.99
C VAL A 36 16.48 -17.53 -0.46
N ALA A 37 17.14 -18.34 0.36
CA ALA A 37 18.49 -18.05 0.85
C ALA A 37 19.50 -18.05 -0.29
N THR A 38 20.49 -17.16 -0.20
CA THR A 38 21.65 -17.18 -1.10
C THR A 38 22.85 -17.85 -0.41
N ASP A 39 23.98 -17.97 -1.11
CA ASP A 39 25.23 -18.45 -0.51
C ASP A 39 25.79 -17.50 0.57
N ASN A 40 25.32 -16.25 0.61
CA ASN A 40 25.63 -15.32 1.68
C ASN A 40 24.53 -15.40 2.78
N PRO A 41 24.87 -15.70 4.05
CA PRO A 41 23.89 -15.92 5.12
C PRO A 41 23.06 -14.68 5.50
N MET A 42 23.48 -13.48 5.07
CA MET A 42 22.74 -12.24 5.29
C MET A 42 21.85 -11.84 4.12
N LEU A 43 21.97 -12.51 2.96
CA LEU A 43 21.29 -12.10 1.72
C LEU A 43 20.28 -13.15 1.27
N TYR A 44 19.11 -12.65 0.85
CA TYR A 44 17.99 -13.44 0.38
C TYR A 44 17.48 -12.88 -0.94
N THR A 45 16.95 -13.76 -1.78
CA THR A 45 16.23 -13.39 -2.99
C THR A 45 14.72 -13.51 -2.76
N GLN A 46 13.95 -12.57 -3.29
CA GLN A 46 12.49 -12.65 -3.29
C GLN A 46 12.00 -13.02 -4.69
N GLN A 47 11.11 -14.00 -4.75
CA GLN A 47 10.36 -14.35 -5.95
C GLN A 47 8.90 -13.95 -5.73
N TYR A 48 8.39 -13.11 -6.63
CA TYR A 48 7.03 -12.58 -6.56
C TYR A 48 6.09 -13.39 -7.46
N GLY A 49 4.98 -13.83 -6.88
CA GLY A 49 3.88 -14.51 -7.56
C GLY A 49 2.66 -13.61 -7.73
N ASP A 50 1.47 -14.20 -7.61
CA ASP A 50 0.20 -13.52 -7.84
C ASP A 50 -0.22 -12.60 -6.70
N VAL A 51 -1.11 -11.65 -7.00
CA VAL A 51 -1.79 -10.84 -5.97
C VAL A 51 -2.82 -11.69 -5.24
N GLN A 52 -2.80 -11.62 -3.91
CA GLN A 52 -3.71 -12.29 -3.00
C GLN A 52 -4.48 -11.27 -2.16
N ASP A 53 -5.67 -11.67 -1.70
CA ASP A 53 -6.52 -10.90 -0.78
C ASP A 53 -6.90 -9.49 -1.28
N LEU A 54 -6.87 -9.29 -2.61
CA LEU A 54 -7.43 -8.11 -3.27
C LEU A 54 -8.84 -8.44 -3.75
N PRO A 55 -9.90 -7.85 -3.15
CA PRO A 55 -11.27 -8.07 -3.60
C PRO A 55 -11.50 -7.63 -5.05
N ALA A 56 -12.51 -8.23 -5.69
CA ALA A 56 -13.02 -7.77 -6.97
C ALA A 56 -13.54 -6.32 -6.86
N PRO A 57 -13.57 -5.55 -7.97
CA PRO A 57 -14.14 -4.20 -7.96
C PRO A 57 -15.56 -4.16 -7.40
N GLN A 58 -15.86 -3.10 -6.66
CA GLN A 58 -17.17 -2.84 -6.06
C GLN A 58 -17.62 -1.42 -6.38
N ASP A 59 -18.93 -1.22 -6.50
CA ASP A 59 -19.51 0.08 -6.78
C ASP A 59 -19.10 1.10 -5.70
N ASP A 60 -18.74 2.31 -6.15
CA ASP A 60 -18.35 3.46 -5.31
C ASP A 60 -17.26 3.11 -4.27
N THR A 61 -16.37 2.15 -4.56
CA THR A 61 -15.33 1.68 -3.63
C THR A 61 -13.93 1.78 -4.24
N ILE A 62 -12.96 2.22 -3.45
CA ILE A 62 -11.53 2.13 -3.77
C ILE A 62 -10.78 1.32 -2.72
N TYR A 63 -9.68 0.69 -3.13
CA TYR A 63 -8.79 -0.08 -2.27
C TYR A 63 -7.43 0.58 -2.15
N ILE A 64 -6.96 0.81 -0.92
CA ILE A 64 -5.59 1.25 -0.66
C ILE A 64 -4.72 0.02 -0.43
N VAL A 65 -3.68 -0.15 -1.24
CA VAL A 65 -2.73 -1.28 -1.19
C VAL A 65 -1.29 -0.78 -1.12
N SER A 66 -0.32 -1.69 -0.99
CA SER A 66 1.09 -1.34 -1.16
C SER A 66 1.40 -1.00 -2.64
N ALA A 67 2.41 -0.17 -2.88
CA ALA A 67 2.86 0.14 -4.24
C ALA A 67 3.24 -1.11 -5.05
N LEU A 68 3.73 -2.17 -4.39
CA LEU A 68 4.04 -3.44 -5.05
C LEU A 68 2.78 -4.15 -5.56
N VAL A 69 1.69 -4.16 -4.78
CA VAL A 69 0.40 -4.72 -5.24
C VAL A 69 -0.15 -3.90 -6.39
N LEU A 70 -0.17 -2.57 -6.25
CA LEU A 70 -0.64 -1.66 -7.32
C LEU A 70 0.08 -1.92 -8.64
N ALA A 71 1.42 -2.04 -8.61
CA ALA A 71 2.23 -2.32 -9.79
C ALA A 71 1.92 -3.68 -10.47
N ARG A 72 1.24 -4.61 -9.78
CA ARG A 72 0.83 -5.92 -10.33
C ARG A 72 -0.60 -5.96 -10.86
N VAL A 73 -1.36 -4.88 -10.71
CA VAL A 73 -2.74 -4.78 -11.22
C VAL A 73 -2.96 -3.54 -12.08
N PRO A 74 -2.17 -3.34 -13.16
CA PRO A 74 -2.20 -2.12 -13.97
C PRO A 74 -3.58 -1.82 -14.57
N ASP A 75 -4.42 -2.84 -14.76
CA ASP A 75 -5.75 -2.71 -15.35
C ASP A 75 -6.83 -2.32 -14.33
N ARG A 76 -6.54 -2.36 -13.03
CA ARG A 76 -7.51 -1.99 -11.98
C ARG A 76 -7.60 -0.46 -11.89
N THR A 77 -8.83 0.06 -11.97
CA THR A 77 -9.12 1.51 -11.87
C THR A 77 -9.48 1.95 -10.46
N ASP A 78 -9.72 1.00 -9.57
CA ASP A 78 -10.23 1.17 -8.20
C ASP A 78 -9.15 0.87 -7.13
N VAL A 79 -7.91 0.62 -7.55
CA VAL A 79 -6.79 0.30 -6.65
C VAL A 79 -5.79 1.45 -6.66
N TYR A 80 -5.38 1.86 -5.47
CA TYR A 80 -4.47 2.97 -5.25
C TYR A 80 -3.43 2.63 -4.18
N ALA A 81 -2.30 3.31 -4.20
CA ALA A 81 -1.29 3.23 -3.15
C ALA A 81 -1.05 4.61 -2.51
N PRO A 82 -0.52 4.69 -1.28
CA PRO A 82 -0.07 5.95 -0.71
C PRO A 82 0.97 6.63 -1.63
N LEU A 83 0.89 7.96 -1.81
CA LEU A 83 1.89 8.74 -2.55
C LEU A 83 3.20 8.87 -1.75
N THR A 84 3.85 7.75 -1.47
CA THR A 84 5.05 7.69 -0.61
C THR A 84 6.24 8.44 -1.20
N ALA A 85 6.30 8.62 -2.52
CA ALA A 85 7.32 9.43 -3.20
C ALA A 85 7.30 10.91 -2.75
N GLN A 86 6.17 11.40 -2.26
CA GLN A 86 6.03 12.74 -1.66
C GLN A 86 5.59 12.66 -0.20
N ALA A 87 5.99 11.60 0.52
CA ALA A 87 5.61 11.42 1.91
C ALA A 87 5.97 12.63 2.78
N VAL A 88 5.03 13.02 3.65
CA VAL A 88 5.25 14.05 4.66
C VAL A 88 6.06 13.44 5.79
N ARG A 89 7.13 14.12 6.21
CA ARG A 89 8.06 13.65 7.23
C ARG A 89 8.16 14.64 8.38
N ASN A 90 8.38 14.12 9.59
CA ASN A 90 8.72 14.96 10.74
C ASN A 90 10.20 15.39 10.72
N ASP A 91 10.61 16.17 11.71
CA ASP A 91 11.99 16.68 11.86
C ASP A 91 13.04 15.57 12.02
N ALA A 92 12.63 14.37 12.48
CA ALA A 92 13.48 13.18 12.56
C ALA A 92 13.54 12.39 11.23
N GLY A 93 12.90 12.88 10.16
CA GLY A 93 12.85 12.24 8.85
C GLY A 93 11.88 11.05 8.75
N GLN A 94 11.10 10.77 9.79
CA GLN A 94 10.13 9.68 9.81
C GLN A 94 8.87 10.08 9.03
N ILE A 95 8.33 9.14 8.26
CA ILE A 95 7.07 9.36 7.53
C ILE A 95 5.92 9.46 8.55
N ILE A 96 5.20 10.58 8.52
CA ILE A 96 4.00 10.81 9.35
C ILE A 96 2.70 10.73 8.53
N GLY A 97 2.80 10.76 7.21
CA GLY A 97 1.68 10.62 6.28
C GLY A 97 2.08 10.83 4.83
N VAL A 98 1.09 10.91 3.96
CA VAL A 98 1.24 11.20 2.52
C VAL A 98 0.27 12.31 2.11
N PRO A 99 0.57 13.10 1.07
CA PRO A 99 -0.34 14.15 0.60
C PRO A 99 -1.59 13.60 -0.12
N GLY A 100 -1.58 12.31 -0.49
CA GLY A 100 -2.66 11.67 -1.20
C GLY A 100 -2.32 10.25 -1.63
N LEU A 101 -3.09 9.75 -2.59
CA LEU A 101 -2.94 8.42 -3.18
C LEU A 101 -2.49 8.51 -4.65
N VAL A 102 -1.87 7.45 -5.14
CA VAL A 102 -1.44 7.27 -6.54
C VAL A 102 -2.07 6.04 -7.16
N ARG A 103 -2.14 6.05 -8.49
CA ARG A 103 -2.57 4.95 -9.34
C ARG A 103 -1.42 4.46 -10.19
#